data_AF-R7LF23-F1
#
_entry.id   AF-R7LF23-F1
#
_cell.length_a   1.000
_cell.length_b   1.000
_cell.length_c   1.000
_cell.angle_alpha   90.00
_cell.angle_beta   90.00
_cell.angle_gamma   90.00
#
_symmetry.space_group_name_H-M   'P 1'
#
loop_
_entity.id
_entity.type
_entity.pdbx_description
1 polymer ?
#
loop_
_entity_poly.entity_id
_entity_poly.type
_entity_poly.pdbx_seq_one_letter_code
_entity_poly.pdbx_strand_id
1 'polypeptide(L)'
;MRNIKAIDCCNIFYAAYSCSIINKLFIRTNFLQTTPMHQDILRSYFCSTIALLFFSLLSPCTAAADIQNTAKPKVAIIYTVTTPQLKTDVESALKDELGFGVELTTCEDASIFKEIAEFGYVDRSPAAKYAATYLDQVKNGADAVLSVCSSVADIAYAMQGTAAFLGVPLIDINEEMCREAVRKGRKITVAATFPSAIGPIGRTLERIAREMGRRVEIQTVLIDGGFGLDKKAFKSLMAKELKEPAESSDVIIFAQSSMAYCADYIKELYGKEVLSNPKFGAKAVKIALCKKGLMQ
;
A
#
# COMPACT_ATOMS: atom_id res chain seq x y z
N MET A 1 -33.55 7.59 31.56
CA MET A 1 -34.82 8.02 30.94
C MET A 1 -34.72 9.47 30.49
N ARG A 2 -34.38 9.73 29.21
CA ARG A 2 -34.54 11.03 28.55
C ARG A 2 -34.87 10.78 27.07
N ASN A 3 -36.04 11.27 26.68
CA ASN A 3 -36.47 11.79 25.37
C ASN A 3 -36.29 10.96 24.08
N ILE A 4 -37.36 10.23 23.71
CA ILE A 4 -37.75 9.95 22.32
C ILE A 4 -39.17 10.51 22.13
N LYS A 5 -39.31 11.72 21.59
CA LYS A 5 -40.56 12.26 21.01
C LYS A 5 -40.23 13.42 20.07
N ALA A 6 -39.79 13.12 18.84
CA ALA A 6 -39.72 14.09 17.75
C ALA A 6 -39.55 13.40 16.38
N ILE A 7 -40.39 12.42 16.02
CA ILE A 7 -40.38 11.87 14.64
C ILE A 7 -41.78 11.80 13.99
N ASP A 8 -42.89 11.91 14.74
CA ASP A 8 -44.22 11.58 14.19
C ASP A 8 -45.12 12.74 13.72
N CYS A 9 -44.56 13.91 13.38
CA CYS A 9 -45.38 15.01 12.81
C CYS A 9 -45.19 15.25 11.30
N CYS A 10 -44.09 14.78 10.69
CA CYS A 10 -43.79 15.10 9.29
C CYS A 10 -44.53 14.16 8.30
N ASN A 11 -44.73 12.90 8.68
CA ASN A 11 -45.32 11.88 7.79
C ASN A 11 -46.85 12.02 7.60
N ILE A 12 -47.56 12.60 8.58
CA ILE A 12 -49.02 12.75 8.50
C ILE A 12 -49.41 13.96 7.61
N PHE A 13 -48.59 15.02 7.58
CA PHE A 13 -48.86 16.21 6.76
C PHE A 13 -48.67 15.96 5.25
N TYR A 14 -47.75 15.08 4.86
CA TYR A 14 -47.45 14.82 3.45
C TYR A 14 -48.49 13.92 2.75
N ALA A 15 -49.14 13.01 3.48
CA ALA A 15 -50.17 12.13 2.94
C ALA A 15 -51.48 12.88 2.59
N ALA A 16 -51.81 13.95 3.33
CA ALA A 16 -53.01 14.74 3.09
C ALA A 16 -52.86 15.71 1.88
N TYR A 17 -51.67 16.24 1.64
CA TYR A 17 -51.41 17.17 0.54
C TYR A 17 -51.36 16.50 -0.84
N SER A 18 -50.88 15.26 -0.90
CA SER A 18 -50.74 14.49 -2.13
C SER A 18 -52.10 14.04 -2.71
N CYS A 19 -53.11 13.81 -1.86
CA CYS A 19 -54.45 13.41 -2.31
C CYS A 19 -55.24 14.58 -2.96
N SER A 20 -54.99 15.83 -2.56
CA SER A 20 -55.67 17.03 -3.09
C SER A 20 -55.21 17.43 -4.51
N ILE A 21 -53.93 17.19 -4.84
CA ILE A 21 -53.35 17.53 -6.15
C ILE A 21 -53.78 16.52 -7.23
N ILE A 22 -53.86 15.23 -6.87
CA ILE A 22 -54.28 14.16 -7.79
C ILE A 22 -55.73 14.40 -8.27
N ASN A 23 -56.62 14.86 -7.37
CA ASN A 23 -58.01 15.11 -7.72
C ASN A 23 -58.19 16.38 -8.60
N LYS A 24 -57.27 17.35 -8.51
CA LYS A 24 -57.31 18.58 -9.34
C LYS A 24 -56.72 18.38 -10.74
N LEU A 25 -55.76 17.49 -10.94
CA LEU A 25 -55.21 17.20 -12.27
C LEU A 25 -56.16 16.39 -13.16
N PHE A 26 -57.00 15.53 -12.58
CA PHE A 26 -57.92 14.69 -13.35
C PHE A 26 -59.10 15.47 -13.96
N ILE A 27 -59.46 16.64 -13.39
CA ILE A 27 -60.64 17.43 -13.80
C ILE A 27 -60.34 18.38 -14.99
N ARG A 28 -59.07 18.61 -15.37
CA ARG A 28 -58.71 19.67 -16.34
C ARG A 28 -58.33 19.21 -17.75
N THR A 29 -58.30 17.91 -18.04
CA THR A 29 -58.03 17.40 -19.40
C THR A 29 -59.30 16.85 -20.02
N ASN A 30 -60.01 17.72 -20.76
CA ASN A 30 -60.98 17.30 -21.78
C ASN A 30 -60.22 16.59 -22.92
N PHE A 31 -60.11 15.27 -22.86
CA PHE A 31 -59.75 14.46 -24.03
C PHE A 31 -60.90 13.52 -24.39
N LEU A 32 -61.36 13.73 -25.62
CA LEU A 32 -62.51 13.12 -26.25
C LEU A 32 -62.34 11.61 -26.45
N GLN A 33 -63.44 10.89 -26.22
CA GLN A 33 -63.85 9.62 -26.85
C GLN A 33 -62.76 8.55 -27.08
N THR A 34 -62.56 7.68 -26.09
CA THR A 34 -61.97 6.35 -26.30
C THR A 34 -62.73 5.30 -25.49
N THR A 35 -62.96 4.13 -26.09
CA THR A 35 -63.70 2.98 -25.53
C THR A 35 -63.16 2.51 -24.17
N PRO A 36 -64.01 1.92 -23.29
CA PRO A 36 -63.68 1.61 -21.89
C PRO A 36 -62.39 0.81 -21.68
N MET A 37 -62.04 -0.07 -22.63
CA MET A 37 -60.81 -0.87 -22.59
C MET A 37 -59.50 -0.04 -22.64
N HIS A 38 -59.53 1.18 -23.18
CA HIS A 38 -58.34 2.03 -23.28
C HIS A 38 -58.07 2.88 -22.03
N GLN A 39 -59.08 3.10 -21.18
CA GLN A 39 -58.93 3.87 -19.94
C GLN A 39 -58.21 3.06 -18.85
N ASP A 40 -58.42 1.74 -18.80
CA ASP A 40 -57.77 0.86 -17.83
C ASP A 40 -56.28 0.64 -18.15
N ILE A 41 -55.95 0.57 -19.43
CA ILE A 41 -54.56 0.46 -19.90
C ILE A 41 -53.78 1.74 -19.58
N LEU A 42 -54.34 2.92 -19.87
CA LEU A 42 -53.71 4.21 -19.54
C LEU A 42 -53.60 4.44 -18.03
N ARG A 43 -54.58 4.00 -17.23
CA ARG A 43 -54.49 4.02 -15.76
C ARG A 43 -53.37 3.11 -15.25
N SER A 44 -53.21 1.92 -15.82
CA SER A 44 -52.12 1.00 -15.46
C SER A 44 -50.75 1.61 -15.76
N TYR A 45 -50.57 2.18 -16.96
CA TYR A 45 -49.29 2.79 -17.33
C TYR A 45 -48.98 4.03 -16.48
N PHE A 46 -49.96 4.89 -16.21
CA PHE A 46 -49.76 6.10 -15.39
C PHE A 46 -49.43 5.76 -13.93
N CYS A 47 -50.09 4.73 -13.37
CA CYS A 47 -49.82 4.24 -12.01
C CYS A 47 -48.43 3.60 -11.90
N SER A 48 -47.98 2.86 -12.93
CA SER A 48 -46.63 2.27 -12.98
C SER A 48 -45.52 3.32 -13.13
N THR A 49 -45.72 4.37 -13.95
CA THR A 49 -44.71 5.45 -14.08
C THR A 49 -44.60 6.33 -12.83
N ILE A 50 -45.70 6.59 -12.12
CA ILE A 50 -45.66 7.35 -10.86
C ILE A 50 -45.03 6.51 -9.73
N ALA A 51 -45.31 5.20 -9.68
CA ALA A 51 -44.66 4.30 -8.72
C ALA A 51 -43.14 4.24 -8.91
N LEU A 52 -42.64 4.26 -10.14
CA LEU A 52 -41.20 4.31 -10.45
C LEU A 52 -40.55 5.66 -10.09
N LEU A 53 -41.25 6.79 -10.30
CA LEU A 53 -40.77 8.11 -9.90
C LEU A 53 -40.74 8.26 -8.37
N PHE A 54 -41.71 7.69 -7.64
CA PHE A 54 -41.71 7.69 -6.18
C PHE A 54 -40.71 6.70 -5.57
N PHE A 55 -40.38 5.58 -6.23
CA PHE A 55 -39.31 4.68 -5.77
C PHE A 55 -37.94 5.35 -5.78
N SER A 56 -37.69 6.26 -6.75
CA SER A 56 -36.45 7.07 -6.77
C SER A 56 -36.40 8.18 -5.70
N LEU A 57 -37.55 8.54 -5.12
CA LEU A 57 -37.66 9.55 -4.05
C LEU A 57 -37.85 8.93 -2.64
N LEU A 58 -38.05 7.61 -2.58
CA LEU A 58 -38.19 6.81 -1.36
C LEU A 58 -37.03 5.83 -1.16
N SER A 59 -35.89 6.05 -1.82
CA SER A 59 -34.65 5.49 -1.30
C SER A 59 -34.50 6.01 0.13
N PRO A 60 -34.55 5.15 1.16
CA PRO A 60 -34.01 5.56 2.44
C PRO A 60 -32.58 5.93 2.10
N CYS A 61 -32.23 7.19 2.33
CA CYS A 61 -30.85 7.57 2.48
C CYS A 61 -30.37 6.74 3.67
N THR A 62 -29.95 5.50 3.42
CA THR A 62 -29.02 4.80 4.28
C THR A 62 -27.81 5.69 4.21
N ALA A 63 -27.76 6.68 5.10
CA ALA A 63 -26.52 7.06 5.71
C ALA A 63 -25.90 5.73 6.09
N ALA A 64 -24.97 5.26 5.27
CA ALA A 64 -23.95 4.35 5.73
C ALA A 64 -23.42 5.08 6.95
N ALA A 65 -23.81 4.62 8.13
CA ALA A 65 -23.17 5.03 9.35
C ALA A 65 -21.72 4.66 9.09
N ASP A 66 -20.93 5.69 8.78
CA ASP A 66 -19.49 5.60 8.68
C ASP A 66 -19.09 5.06 10.04
N ILE A 67 -18.89 3.75 10.14
CA ILE A 67 -18.25 3.14 11.28
C ILE A 67 -16.83 3.66 11.15
N GLN A 68 -16.62 4.89 11.63
CA GLN A 68 -15.29 5.41 11.87
C GLN A 68 -14.68 4.42 12.85
N ASN A 69 -13.90 3.50 12.29
CA ASN A 69 -13.09 2.60 13.06
C ASN A 69 -12.19 3.52 13.90
N THR A 70 -12.50 3.64 15.19
CA THR A 70 -11.78 4.50 16.13
C THR A 70 -10.39 3.95 16.44
N ALA A 71 -10.11 2.72 16.01
CA ALA A 71 -8.79 2.12 16.09
C ALA A 71 -7.85 2.73 15.05
N LYS A 72 -6.65 3.09 15.50
CA LYS A 72 -5.57 3.55 14.62
C LYS A 72 -5.22 2.44 13.61
N PRO A 73 -4.97 2.74 12.33
CA PRO A 73 -4.47 1.77 11.39
C PRO A 73 -3.20 1.11 11.93
N LYS A 74 -3.10 -0.22 11.78
CA LYS A 74 -1.98 -1.00 12.32
C LYS A 74 -1.03 -1.44 11.21
N VAL A 75 0.23 -1.04 11.31
CA VAL A 75 1.30 -1.49 10.40
C VAL A 75 2.21 -2.45 11.14
N ALA A 76 2.32 -3.68 10.63
CA ALA A 76 3.29 -4.65 11.13
C ALA A 76 4.58 -4.58 10.30
N ILE A 77 5.73 -4.59 10.97
CA ILE A 77 7.05 -4.51 10.34
C ILE A 77 7.77 -5.83 10.56
N ILE A 78 8.13 -6.52 9.48
CA ILE A 78 8.86 -7.80 9.52
C ILE A 78 10.36 -7.53 9.32
N TYR A 79 11.16 -7.90 10.31
CA TYR A 79 12.61 -7.94 10.23
C TYR A 79 13.11 -9.38 10.29
N THR A 80 13.91 -9.78 9.31
CA THR A 80 14.65 -11.06 9.35
C THR A 80 16.14 -10.85 9.65
N VAL A 81 16.58 -9.59 9.63
CA VAL A 81 17.88 -9.13 10.12
C VAL A 81 17.65 -7.80 10.81
N THR A 82 18.29 -7.60 11.96
CA THR A 82 18.00 -6.48 12.84
C THR A 82 19.29 -5.90 13.43
N THR A 83 19.36 -4.59 13.49
CA THR A 83 20.29 -3.85 14.36
C THR A 83 19.51 -2.71 15.00
N PRO A 84 19.94 -2.19 16.17
CA PRO A 84 19.26 -1.06 16.80
C PRO A 84 19.13 0.16 15.87
N GLN A 85 20.18 0.43 15.09
CA GLN A 85 20.18 1.52 14.12
C GLN A 85 19.19 1.27 12.98
N LEU A 86 19.16 0.06 12.41
CA LEU A 86 18.22 -0.30 11.35
C LEU A 86 16.76 -0.07 11.77
N LYS A 87 16.38 -0.56 12.96
CA LYS A 87 15.05 -0.33 13.52
C LYS A 87 14.75 1.15 13.68
N THR A 88 15.69 1.89 14.26
CA THR A 88 15.55 3.34 14.47
C THR A 88 15.32 4.06 13.15
N ASP A 89 16.10 3.75 12.12
CA ASP A 89 16.01 4.43 10.81
C ASP A 89 14.68 4.13 10.11
N VAL A 90 14.24 2.87 10.10
CA VAL A 90 12.98 2.45 9.47
C VAL A 90 11.77 3.01 10.23
N GLU A 91 11.75 2.87 11.55
CA GLU A 91 10.64 3.37 12.37
C GLU A 91 10.56 4.89 12.38
N SER A 92 11.69 5.60 12.36
CA SER A 92 11.69 7.06 12.26
C SER A 92 11.14 7.49 10.90
N ALA A 93 11.58 6.85 9.81
CA ALA A 93 11.03 7.15 8.47
C ALA A 93 9.51 6.90 8.39
N LEU A 94 9.02 5.82 9.03
CA LEU A 94 7.57 5.56 9.12
C LEU A 94 6.84 6.62 9.95
N LYS A 95 7.38 7.00 11.11
CA LYS A 95 6.78 8.03 11.98
C LYS A 95 6.74 9.40 11.28
N ASP A 96 7.82 9.76 10.57
CA ASP A 96 7.91 11.02 9.83
C ASP A 96 6.88 11.09 8.69
N GLU A 97 6.64 9.98 7.99
CA GLU A 97 5.75 9.94 6.83
C GLU A 97 4.27 9.73 7.22
N LEU A 98 4.00 8.94 8.27
CA LEU A 98 2.66 8.51 8.69
C LEU A 98 2.09 9.32 9.86
N GLY A 99 2.93 9.99 10.65
CA GLY A 99 2.53 10.69 11.86
C GLY A 99 2.07 9.77 13.01
N PHE A 100 1.37 10.35 13.99
CA PHE A 100 0.93 9.63 15.21
C PHE A 100 -0.42 8.88 15.06
N GLY A 101 -1.01 8.92 13.87
CA GLY A 101 -2.29 8.31 13.56
C GLY A 101 -2.23 6.80 13.34
N VAL A 102 -1.03 6.21 13.30
CA VAL A 102 -0.81 4.79 12.97
C VAL A 102 -0.15 4.07 14.16
N GLU A 103 -0.59 2.85 14.43
CA GLU A 103 0.06 1.92 15.36
C GLU A 103 1.14 1.13 14.60
N LEU A 104 2.39 1.17 15.08
CA LEU A 104 3.47 0.36 14.54
C LEU A 104 3.72 -0.84 15.46
N THR A 105 3.73 -2.04 14.87
CA THR A 105 4.14 -3.27 15.55
C THR A 105 5.31 -3.90 14.82
N THR A 106 6.15 -4.64 15.55
CA THR A 106 7.34 -5.26 14.99
C THR A 106 7.33 -6.77 15.22
N CYS A 107 7.82 -7.51 14.24
CA CYS A 107 8.01 -8.94 14.31
C CYS A 107 9.41 -9.27 13.79
N GLU A 108 10.13 -10.12 14.51
CA GLU A 108 11.51 -10.48 14.21
C GLU A 108 11.63 -12.00 14.09
N ASP A 109 12.15 -12.47 12.96
CA ASP A 109 12.52 -13.87 12.77
C ASP A 109 13.86 -13.97 12.03
N ALA A 110 14.94 -14.00 12.80
CA ALA A 110 16.29 -14.13 12.28
C ALA A 110 16.58 -15.50 11.65
N SER A 111 15.75 -16.52 11.92
CA SER A 111 15.96 -17.86 11.37
C SER A 111 15.77 -17.90 9.86
N ILE A 112 14.84 -17.07 9.33
CA ILE A 112 14.59 -16.94 7.89
C ILE A 112 15.86 -16.49 7.16
N PHE A 113 16.49 -15.40 7.61
CA PHE A 113 17.71 -14.92 6.98
C PHE A 113 18.88 -15.87 7.18
N LYS A 114 19.01 -16.48 8.38
CA LYS A 114 20.08 -17.44 8.67
C LYS A 114 20.09 -18.58 7.65
N GLU A 115 18.93 -19.17 7.36
CA GLU A 115 18.80 -20.25 6.37
C GLU A 115 19.09 -19.77 4.94
N ILE A 116 18.58 -18.59 4.55
CA ILE A 116 18.86 -18.01 3.23
C ILE A 116 20.35 -17.74 3.04
N ALA A 117 21.02 -17.22 4.08
CA ALA A 117 22.44 -16.94 4.07
C ALA A 117 23.28 -18.23 4.01
N GLU A 118 22.85 -19.29 4.69
CA GLU A 118 23.50 -20.61 4.68
C GLU A 118 23.38 -21.30 3.32
N PHE A 119 22.20 -21.30 2.71
CA PHE A 119 21.98 -21.95 1.41
C PHE A 119 22.40 -21.07 0.22
N GLY A 120 22.50 -19.75 0.40
CA GLY A 120 22.79 -18.79 -0.66
C GLY A 120 21.59 -18.50 -1.59
N TYR A 121 20.42 -19.06 -1.30
CA TYR A 121 19.17 -18.82 -2.02
C TYR A 121 17.95 -19.03 -1.11
N VAL A 122 16.76 -18.65 -1.60
CA VAL A 122 15.50 -18.89 -0.90
C VAL A 122 15.04 -20.33 -1.12
N ASP A 123 15.18 -21.17 -0.10
CA ASP A 123 14.63 -22.53 -0.08
C ASP A 123 13.19 -22.59 0.50
N ARG A 124 12.55 -23.75 0.43
CA ARG A 124 11.18 -24.01 0.93
C ARG A 124 10.99 -23.63 2.39
N SER A 125 11.99 -23.89 3.26
CA SER A 125 11.88 -23.65 4.70
C SER A 125 11.79 -22.15 5.05
N PRO A 126 12.75 -21.29 4.63
CA PRO A 126 12.65 -19.85 4.90
C PRO A 126 11.44 -19.21 4.22
N ALA A 127 11.04 -19.69 3.03
CA ALA A 127 9.83 -19.23 2.36
C ALA A 127 8.54 -19.53 3.16
N ALA A 128 8.40 -20.76 3.66
CA ALA A 128 7.25 -21.16 4.47
C ALA A 128 7.18 -20.39 5.80
N LYS A 129 8.33 -20.20 6.46
CA LYS A 129 8.42 -19.40 7.69
C LYS A 129 8.00 -17.96 7.46
N TYR A 130 8.56 -17.30 6.44
CA TYR A 130 8.19 -15.93 6.09
C TYR A 130 6.68 -15.81 5.81
N ALA A 131 6.12 -16.75 5.06
CA ALA A 131 4.68 -16.77 4.77
C ALA A 131 3.84 -16.93 6.05
N ALA A 132 4.25 -17.81 6.97
CA ALA A 132 3.60 -17.96 8.26
C ALA A 132 3.69 -16.68 9.11
N THR A 133 4.85 -16.02 9.16
CA THR A 133 5.04 -14.74 9.85
C THR A 133 4.07 -13.68 9.33
N TYR A 134 3.94 -13.53 8.01
CA TYR A 134 2.98 -12.61 7.40
C TYR A 134 1.54 -12.95 7.78
N LEU A 135 1.13 -14.22 7.67
CA LEU A 135 -0.22 -14.66 8.01
C LEU A 135 -0.55 -14.42 9.50
N ASP A 136 0.42 -14.56 10.39
CA ASP A 136 0.22 -14.25 11.80
C ASP A 136 0.04 -12.74 12.04
N GLN A 137 0.73 -11.87 11.30
CA GLN A 137 0.45 -10.43 11.36
C GLN A 137 -0.96 -10.09 10.88
N VAL A 138 -1.43 -10.76 9.82
CA VAL A 138 -2.82 -10.61 9.34
C VAL A 138 -3.81 -11.04 10.43
N LYS A 139 -3.63 -12.21 11.05
CA LYS A 139 -4.48 -12.68 12.17
C LYS A 139 -4.48 -11.72 13.36
N ASN A 140 -3.35 -11.06 13.60
CA ASN A 140 -3.18 -10.08 14.68
C ASN A 140 -3.69 -8.67 14.32
N GLY A 141 -4.45 -8.53 13.23
CA GLY A 141 -5.16 -7.31 12.86
C GLY A 141 -4.30 -6.26 12.17
N ALA A 142 -3.20 -6.65 11.50
CA ALA A 142 -2.43 -5.71 10.70
C ALA A 142 -3.23 -5.23 9.48
N ASP A 143 -3.29 -3.92 9.28
CA ASP A 143 -3.88 -3.28 8.11
C ASP A 143 -2.93 -3.27 6.91
N ALA A 144 -1.62 -3.26 7.16
CA ALA A 144 -0.56 -3.38 6.19
C ALA A 144 0.68 -4.05 6.83
N VAL A 145 1.49 -4.72 6.01
CA VAL A 145 2.74 -5.36 6.46
C VAL A 145 3.91 -4.81 5.65
N LEU A 146 4.94 -4.29 6.31
CA LEU A 146 6.20 -3.85 5.70
C LEU A 146 7.28 -4.92 5.88
N SER A 147 7.79 -5.44 4.76
CA SER A 147 8.95 -6.32 4.70
C SER A 147 10.23 -5.52 4.51
N VAL A 148 11.16 -5.60 5.47
CA VAL A 148 12.37 -4.77 5.48
C VAL A 148 13.58 -5.44 4.83
N CYS A 149 13.64 -6.78 4.82
CA CYS A 149 14.82 -7.48 4.35
C CYS A 149 14.80 -7.71 2.82
N SER A 150 15.87 -7.30 2.15
CA SER A 150 16.01 -7.45 0.70
C SER A 150 16.27 -8.88 0.24
N SER A 151 16.83 -9.74 1.10
CA SER A 151 17.04 -11.16 0.79
C SER A 151 15.75 -11.95 0.68
N VAL A 152 14.62 -11.41 1.17
CA VAL A 152 13.29 -12.02 1.09
C VAL A 152 12.38 -11.33 0.06
N ALA A 153 12.92 -10.40 -0.76
CA ALA A 153 12.15 -9.64 -1.75
C ALA A 153 11.39 -10.53 -2.74
N ASP A 154 12.00 -11.63 -3.20
CA ASP A 154 11.31 -12.58 -4.10
C ASP A 154 10.13 -13.27 -3.41
N ILE A 155 10.24 -13.59 -2.11
CA ILE A 155 9.15 -14.19 -1.33
C ILE A 155 8.01 -13.17 -1.22
N ALA A 156 8.33 -11.93 -0.83
CA ALA A 156 7.35 -10.85 -0.73
C ALA A 156 6.61 -10.62 -2.06
N TYR A 157 7.34 -10.68 -3.18
CA TYR A 157 6.76 -10.58 -4.52
C TYR A 157 5.87 -11.79 -4.88
N ALA A 158 6.32 -13.02 -4.60
CA ALA A 158 5.54 -14.23 -4.85
C ALA A 158 4.23 -14.26 -4.05
N MET A 159 4.20 -13.60 -2.88
CA MET A 159 3.04 -13.54 -2.00
C MET A 159 2.02 -12.44 -2.35
N GLN A 160 2.25 -11.61 -3.36
CA GLN A 160 1.36 -10.48 -3.68
C GLN A 160 -0.09 -10.92 -3.96
N GLY A 161 -0.29 -12.08 -4.61
CA GLY A 161 -1.63 -12.63 -4.84
C GLY A 161 -2.37 -12.97 -3.54
N THR A 162 -1.67 -13.61 -2.60
CA THR A 162 -2.21 -13.90 -1.26
C THR A 162 -2.52 -12.62 -0.50
N ALA A 163 -1.62 -11.63 -0.55
CA ALA A 163 -1.80 -10.36 0.13
C ALA A 163 -3.00 -9.57 -0.42
N ALA A 164 -3.19 -9.59 -1.74
CA ALA A 164 -4.36 -9.00 -2.39
C ALA A 164 -5.67 -9.71 -1.98
N PHE A 165 -5.67 -11.05 -1.94
CA PHE A 165 -6.85 -11.84 -1.53
C PHE A 165 -7.26 -11.57 -0.08
N LEU A 166 -6.28 -11.45 0.83
CA LEU A 166 -6.53 -11.17 2.25
C LEU A 166 -6.85 -9.69 2.54
N GLY A 167 -6.68 -8.80 1.56
CA GLY A 167 -6.90 -7.36 1.74
C GLY A 167 -5.88 -6.68 2.66
N VAL A 168 -4.73 -7.31 2.93
CA VAL A 168 -3.64 -6.76 3.75
C VAL A 168 -2.38 -6.66 2.90
N PRO A 169 -2.04 -5.47 2.37
CA PRO A 169 -0.90 -5.30 1.48
C PRO A 169 0.41 -5.72 2.17
N LEU A 170 1.22 -6.48 1.45
CA LEU A 170 2.59 -6.81 1.81
C LEU A 170 3.53 -5.92 1.00
N ILE A 171 4.08 -4.91 1.65
CA ILE A 171 4.97 -3.92 1.04
C ILE A 171 6.41 -4.39 1.19
N ASP A 172 7.13 -4.58 0.09
CA ASP A 172 8.59 -4.66 0.11
C ASP A 172 9.18 -3.24 0.17
N ILE A 173 10.02 -2.99 1.19
CA ILE A 173 10.71 -1.70 1.39
C ILE A 173 11.50 -1.25 0.15
N ASN A 174 11.92 -2.20 -0.68
CA ASN A 174 12.75 -1.96 -1.85
C ASN A 174 11.98 -1.52 -3.09
N GLU A 175 10.69 -1.83 -3.19
CA GLU A 175 9.96 -1.80 -4.46
C GLU A 175 9.91 -0.40 -5.07
N GLU A 176 9.51 0.61 -4.28
CA GLU A 176 9.45 1.99 -4.78
C GLU A 176 10.84 2.63 -4.96
N MET A 177 11.86 2.21 -4.21
CA MET A 177 13.24 2.62 -4.47
C MET A 177 13.72 2.09 -5.83
N CYS A 178 13.45 0.82 -6.13
CA CYS A 178 13.80 0.21 -7.41
C CYS A 178 13.03 0.88 -8.57
N ARG A 179 11.74 1.18 -8.36
CA ARG A 179 10.93 1.94 -9.32
C ARG A 179 11.52 3.31 -9.61
N GLU A 180 11.98 4.01 -8.59
CA GLU A 180 12.62 5.30 -8.76
C GLU A 180 13.99 5.21 -9.45
N ALA A 181 14.79 4.19 -9.15
CA ALA A 181 16.06 3.94 -9.84
C ALA A 181 15.85 3.72 -11.34
N VAL A 182 14.86 2.88 -11.69
CA VAL A 182 14.48 2.65 -13.08
C VAL A 182 13.95 3.93 -13.73
N ARG A 183 13.26 4.82 -13.02
CA ARG A 183 12.87 6.14 -13.55
C ARG A 183 14.08 7.02 -13.87
N LYS A 184 15.05 7.09 -12.96
CA LYS A 184 16.17 8.02 -13.02
C LYS A 184 17.27 7.62 -14.00
N GLY A 185 17.50 6.33 -14.21
CA GLY A 185 18.67 5.86 -14.97
C GLY A 185 18.40 4.65 -15.84
N ARG A 186 19.37 4.32 -16.70
CA ARG A 186 19.46 3.04 -17.42
C ARG A 186 20.55 2.17 -16.80
N LYS A 187 21.67 2.75 -16.38
CA LYS A 187 22.79 2.05 -15.72
C LYS A 187 22.65 2.18 -14.21
N ILE A 188 22.31 1.08 -13.54
CA ILE A 188 21.97 1.04 -12.13
C ILE A 188 23.02 0.22 -11.38
N THR A 189 23.68 0.82 -10.39
CA THR A 189 24.50 0.06 -9.43
C THR A 189 23.67 -0.36 -8.24
N VAL A 190 23.70 -1.65 -7.91
CA VAL A 190 23.14 -2.21 -6.68
C VAL A 190 24.28 -2.49 -5.70
N ALA A 191 24.32 -1.76 -4.60
CA ALA A 191 25.28 -1.99 -3.52
C ALA A 191 24.62 -2.73 -2.35
N ALA A 192 25.27 -3.80 -1.88
CA ALA A 192 24.83 -4.60 -0.74
C ALA A 192 26.04 -5.11 0.05
N THR A 193 25.87 -5.38 1.35
CA THR A 193 26.84 -6.10 2.20
C THR A 193 26.53 -7.60 2.29
N PHE A 194 25.33 -8.05 1.90
CA PHE A 194 24.97 -9.47 1.89
C PHE A 194 24.79 -9.98 0.45
N PRO A 195 25.48 -11.06 0.04
CA PRO A 195 25.30 -11.65 -1.28
C PRO A 195 23.86 -12.03 -1.59
N SER A 196 23.13 -12.51 -0.57
CA SER A 196 21.73 -12.95 -0.70
C SER A 196 20.75 -11.83 -1.07
N ALA A 197 21.13 -10.55 -0.93
CA ALA A 197 20.30 -9.42 -1.33
C ALA A 197 20.49 -9.04 -2.81
N ILE A 198 21.63 -9.36 -3.43
CA ILE A 198 21.97 -8.91 -4.78
C ILE A 198 21.01 -9.48 -5.83
N GLY A 199 20.84 -10.80 -5.82
CA GLY A 199 19.96 -11.49 -6.78
C GLY A 199 18.50 -11.02 -6.73
N PRO A 200 17.86 -11.00 -5.54
CA PRO A 200 16.47 -10.55 -5.41
C PRO A 200 16.26 -9.10 -5.87
N ILE A 201 17.17 -8.18 -5.53
CA ILE A 201 17.04 -6.78 -5.94
C ILE A 201 17.26 -6.60 -7.45
N GLY A 202 18.20 -7.33 -8.04
CA GLY A 202 18.38 -7.38 -9.49
C GLY A 202 17.10 -7.80 -10.21
N ARG A 203 16.45 -8.89 -9.75
CA ARG A 203 15.17 -9.35 -10.29
C ARG A 203 14.04 -8.34 -10.12
N THR A 204 13.98 -7.65 -8.99
CA THR A 204 13.01 -6.55 -8.76
C THR A 204 13.21 -5.42 -9.77
N LEU A 205 14.45 -4.97 -10.00
CA LEU A 205 14.77 -3.95 -11.00
C LEU A 205 14.41 -4.40 -12.42
N GLU A 206 14.77 -5.63 -12.80
CA GLU A 206 14.44 -6.18 -14.12
C GLU A 206 12.93 -6.25 -14.35
N ARG A 207 12.18 -6.74 -13.35
CA ARG A 207 10.73 -6.81 -13.40
C ARG A 207 10.13 -5.42 -13.60
N ILE A 208 10.51 -4.46 -12.75
CA ILE A 208 10.02 -3.08 -12.82
C ILE A 208 10.40 -2.41 -14.15
N ALA A 209 11.60 -2.65 -14.65
CA ALA A 209 12.02 -2.17 -15.96
C ALA A 209 11.11 -2.69 -17.07
N ARG A 210 10.75 -3.97 -17.05
CA ARG A 210 9.76 -4.55 -17.98
C ARG A 210 8.38 -3.92 -17.83
N GLU A 211 7.86 -3.79 -16.59
CA GLU A 211 6.58 -3.12 -16.31
C GLU A 211 6.53 -1.69 -16.87
N MET A 212 7.67 -1.00 -16.82
CA MET A 212 7.81 0.38 -17.29
C MET A 212 8.20 0.50 -18.77
N GLY A 213 8.36 -0.61 -19.49
CA GLY A 213 8.79 -0.59 -20.90
C GLY A 213 10.20 -0.03 -21.11
N ARG A 214 11.10 -0.20 -20.13
CA ARG A 214 12.48 0.33 -20.16
C ARG A 214 13.51 -0.80 -20.17
N ARG A 215 14.64 -0.52 -20.80
CA ARG A 215 15.84 -1.37 -20.71
C ARG A 215 16.81 -0.78 -19.69
N VAL A 216 17.28 -1.61 -18.77
CA VAL A 216 18.29 -1.28 -17.76
C VAL A 216 19.49 -2.20 -17.87
N GLU A 217 20.65 -1.69 -17.47
CA GLU A 217 21.90 -2.41 -17.25
C GLU A 217 22.18 -2.35 -15.76
N ILE A 218 22.25 -3.52 -15.11
CA ILE A 218 22.40 -3.63 -13.67
C ILE A 218 23.81 -4.14 -13.40
N GLN A 219 24.58 -3.38 -12.62
CA GLN A 219 25.84 -3.86 -12.05
C GLN A 219 25.71 -3.95 -10.53
N THR A 220 26.46 -4.87 -9.93
CA THR A 220 26.30 -5.22 -8.53
C THR A 220 27.63 -5.08 -7.80
N VAL A 221 27.60 -4.47 -6.62
CA VAL A 221 28.77 -4.26 -5.77
C VAL A 221 28.50 -4.89 -4.41
N LEU A 222 29.28 -5.92 -4.09
CA LEU A 222 29.29 -6.51 -2.76
C LEU A 222 30.32 -5.79 -1.89
N ILE A 223 29.84 -5.10 -0.86
CA ILE A 223 30.64 -4.41 0.14
C ILE A 223 30.97 -5.40 1.26
N ASP A 224 32.00 -6.21 1.03
CA ASP A 224 32.43 -7.23 1.98
C ASP A 224 33.25 -6.61 3.14
N GLY A 225 33.26 -7.29 4.30
CA GLY A 225 34.04 -6.86 5.47
C GLY A 225 33.49 -5.63 6.20
N GLY A 226 32.27 -5.18 5.87
CA GLY A 226 31.63 -4.04 6.54
C GLY A 226 31.11 -4.32 7.96
N PHE A 227 30.93 -5.59 8.31
CA PHE A 227 30.38 -5.97 9.62
C PHE A 227 31.36 -5.67 10.75
N GLY A 228 30.87 -5.04 11.82
CA GLY A 228 31.69 -4.67 12.98
C GLY A 228 32.53 -3.40 12.81
N LEU A 229 32.56 -2.81 11.61
CA LEU A 229 33.19 -1.51 11.40
C LEU A 229 32.37 -0.38 12.05
N ASP A 230 33.07 0.65 12.51
CA ASP A 230 32.42 1.91 12.87
C ASP A 230 31.90 2.65 11.62
N LYS A 231 31.04 3.66 11.85
CA LYS A 231 30.40 4.43 10.76
C LYS A 231 31.40 5.13 9.83
N LYS A 232 32.56 5.57 10.34
CA LYS A 232 33.58 6.28 9.55
C LYS A 232 34.36 5.29 8.69
N ALA A 233 34.80 4.18 9.28
CA ALA A 233 35.48 3.11 8.57
C ALA A 233 34.58 2.51 7.48
N PHE A 234 33.30 2.28 7.78
CA PHE A 234 32.34 1.78 6.79
C PHE A 234 32.08 2.79 5.67
N LYS A 235 32.01 4.11 5.95
CA LYS A 235 31.93 5.15 4.91
C LYS A 235 33.15 5.12 3.98
N SER A 236 34.36 5.00 4.53
CA SER A 236 35.59 4.91 3.73
C SER A 236 35.62 3.66 2.87
N LEU A 237 35.17 2.52 3.40
CA LEU A 237 35.04 1.27 2.64
C LEU A 237 34.04 1.43 1.49
N MET A 238 32.85 1.98 1.78
CA MET A 238 31.83 2.27 0.77
C MET A 238 32.35 3.18 -0.34
N ALA A 239 33.08 4.24 -0.01
CA ALA A 239 33.71 5.10 -1.00
C ALA A 239 34.69 4.31 -1.87
N LYS A 240 35.62 3.56 -1.25
CA LYS A 240 36.59 2.76 -2.01
C LYS A 240 35.91 1.82 -3.01
N GLU A 241 34.93 1.04 -2.56
CA GLU A 241 34.28 0.02 -3.39
C GLU A 241 33.33 0.62 -4.45
N LEU A 242 32.79 1.83 -4.22
CA LEU A 242 31.88 2.49 -5.17
C LEU A 242 32.56 3.46 -6.13
N LYS A 243 33.87 3.69 -6.01
CA LYS A 243 34.61 4.64 -6.86
C LYS A 243 34.44 4.35 -8.35
N GLU A 244 34.85 3.17 -8.81
CA GLU A 244 34.74 2.80 -10.23
C GLU A 244 33.27 2.58 -10.66
N PRO A 245 32.42 1.86 -9.88
CA PRO A 245 31.00 1.71 -10.23
C PRO A 245 30.24 3.03 -10.39
N ALA A 246 30.58 4.06 -9.60
CA ALA A 246 29.93 5.35 -9.69
C ALA A 246 30.17 6.04 -11.04
N GLU A 247 31.35 5.88 -11.64
CA GLU A 247 31.70 6.50 -12.93
C GLU A 247 30.79 5.99 -14.05
N SER A 248 30.48 4.69 -14.06
CA SER A 248 29.67 4.03 -15.09
C SER A 248 28.16 4.03 -14.81
N SER A 249 27.72 4.52 -13.65
CA SER A 249 26.30 4.51 -13.24
C SER A 249 25.58 5.83 -13.48
N ASP A 250 24.29 5.72 -13.81
CA ASP A 250 23.35 6.84 -13.76
C ASP A 250 22.81 7.04 -12.34
N VAL A 251 22.55 5.92 -11.64
CA VAL A 251 22.02 5.89 -10.27
C VAL A 251 22.61 4.72 -9.49
N ILE A 252 22.85 4.95 -8.20
CA ILE A 252 23.28 3.93 -7.24
C ILE A 252 22.13 3.68 -6.28
N ILE A 253 21.84 2.42 -5.98
CA ILE A 253 20.90 2.04 -4.93
C ILE A 253 21.61 1.26 -3.83
N PHE A 254 21.25 1.56 -2.58
CA PHE A 254 21.66 0.77 -1.43
C PHE A 254 20.54 -0.22 -1.12
N ALA A 255 20.81 -1.48 -1.43
CA ALA A 255 19.87 -2.59 -1.25
C ALA A 255 19.62 -2.95 0.21
N GLN A 256 20.10 -2.18 1.19
CA GLN A 256 19.91 -2.45 2.61
C GLN A 256 19.74 -1.14 3.37
N SER A 257 18.69 -1.08 4.20
CA SER A 257 18.37 0.10 5.00
C SER A 257 19.49 0.48 5.98
N SER A 258 20.28 -0.49 6.46
CA SER A 258 21.42 -0.24 7.34
C SER A 258 22.55 0.59 6.70
N MET A 259 22.54 0.75 5.37
CA MET A 259 23.50 1.56 4.62
C MET A 259 23.00 2.99 4.38
N ALA A 260 21.76 3.32 4.75
CA ALA A 260 21.10 4.56 4.37
C ALA A 260 21.86 5.82 4.82
N TYR A 261 22.50 5.79 5.98
CA TYR A 261 23.30 6.90 6.51
C TYR A 261 24.56 7.25 5.68
N CYS A 262 24.95 6.39 4.74
CA CYS A 262 26.04 6.64 3.80
C CYS A 262 25.57 7.34 2.52
N ALA A 263 24.25 7.44 2.26
CA ALA A 263 23.74 7.84 0.94
C ALA A 263 24.17 9.26 0.56
N ASP A 264 23.96 10.23 1.45
CA ASP A 264 24.32 11.63 1.19
C ASP A 264 25.85 11.79 1.02
N TYR A 265 26.63 11.09 1.84
CA TYR A 265 28.09 11.10 1.73
C TYR A 265 28.59 10.60 0.36
N ILE A 266 28.07 9.47 -0.11
CA ILE A 266 28.47 8.89 -1.41
C ILE A 266 27.94 9.74 -2.57
N LYS A 267 26.74 10.32 -2.43
CA LYS A 267 26.16 11.25 -3.40
C LYS A 267 27.02 12.49 -3.58
N GLU A 268 27.43 13.13 -2.49
CA GLU A 268 28.32 14.29 -2.51
C GLU A 268 29.70 13.95 -3.07
N LEU A 269 30.26 12.80 -2.67
CA LEU A 269 31.60 12.38 -3.07
C LEU A 269 31.72 12.13 -4.58
N TYR A 270 30.71 11.50 -5.20
CA TYR A 270 30.77 11.12 -6.62
C TYR A 270 29.88 11.96 -7.53
N GLY A 271 29.07 12.86 -6.99
CA GLY A 271 28.09 13.64 -7.77
C GLY A 271 27.04 12.76 -8.45
N LYS A 272 26.73 11.58 -7.88
CA LYS A 272 25.78 10.61 -8.42
C LYS A 272 24.55 10.52 -7.54
N GLU A 273 23.39 10.28 -8.13
CA GLU A 273 22.19 10.01 -7.33
C GLU A 273 22.36 8.68 -6.59
N VAL A 274 22.13 8.73 -5.28
CA VAL A 274 22.14 7.55 -4.40
C VAL A 274 20.77 7.42 -3.74
N LEU A 275 20.12 6.28 -3.92
CA LEU A 275 18.83 5.97 -3.32
C LEU A 275 18.99 4.94 -2.19
N SER A 276 18.25 5.12 -1.10
CA SER A 276 18.21 4.20 0.04
C SER A 276 16.78 4.09 0.58
N ASN A 277 16.45 2.94 1.17
CA ASN A 277 15.07 2.44 1.23
C ASN A 277 14.23 2.69 2.51
N PRO A 278 14.67 3.33 3.63
CA PRO A 278 13.72 3.64 4.71
C PRO A 278 12.59 4.59 4.28
N LYS A 279 12.93 5.68 3.58
CA LYS A 279 11.96 6.69 3.15
C LYS A 279 11.04 6.21 2.03
N PHE A 280 11.54 5.38 1.10
CA PHE A 280 10.71 4.79 0.05
C PHE A 280 9.70 3.80 0.62
N GLY A 281 10.12 2.94 1.55
CA GLY A 281 9.20 2.03 2.25
C GLY A 281 8.10 2.77 3.00
N ALA A 282 8.46 3.81 3.75
CA ALA A 282 7.48 4.61 4.49
C ALA A 282 6.41 5.24 3.57
N LYS A 283 6.84 5.80 2.43
CA LYS A 283 5.92 6.33 1.41
C LYS A 283 5.03 5.25 0.81
N ALA A 284 5.59 4.07 0.53
CA ALA A 284 4.83 2.95 0.00
C ALA A 284 3.76 2.46 0.99
N VAL A 285 4.08 2.41 2.28
CA VAL A 285 3.10 2.10 3.35
C VAL A 285 1.99 3.13 3.39
N LYS A 286 2.31 4.43 3.34
CA LYS A 286 1.30 5.50 3.31
C LYS A 286 0.36 5.34 2.12
N ILE A 287 0.91 5.16 0.93
CA ILE A 287 0.14 4.93 -0.30
C ILE A 287 -0.80 3.72 -0.13
N ALA A 288 -0.31 2.63 0.47
CA ALA A 288 -1.11 1.45 0.71
C ALA A 288 -2.28 1.72 1.70
N LEU A 289 -2.03 2.45 2.78
CA LEU A 289 -3.06 2.84 3.74
C LEU A 289 -4.08 3.81 3.15
N CYS A 290 -3.65 4.79 2.34
CA CYS A 290 -4.55 5.69 1.62
C CYS A 290 -5.44 4.92 0.64
N LYS A 291 -4.90 3.95 -0.11
CA LYS A 291 -5.69 3.08 -1.01
C LYS A 291 -6.74 2.24 -0.27
N LYS A 292 -6.48 1.91 1.00
CA LYS A 292 -7.45 1.23 1.88
C LYS A 292 -8.48 2.18 2.49
N GLY A 293 -8.37 3.49 2.29
CA GLY A 293 -9.24 4.48 2.94
C GLY A 293 -8.95 4.67 4.43
N LEU A 294 -7.78 4.22 4.91
CA LEU A 294 -7.38 4.31 6.32
C LEU A 294 -6.59 5.58 6.64
N MET A 295 -6.13 6.29 5.62
CA MET A 295 -5.42 7.56 5.71
C MET A 295 -5.77 8.46 4.52
N GLN A 296 -5.55 9.77 4.65
CA GLN A 296 -5.68 10.77 3.59
C GLN A 296 -4.31 11.27 3.14
#